data_AF-A0A948DHB3-F1
#
_entry.id   AF-A0A948DHB3-F1
#
_cell.length_a   1.000
_cell.length_b   1.000
_cell.length_c   1.000
_cell.angle_alpha   90.00
_cell.angle_beta   90.00
_cell.angle_gamma   90.00
#
_symmetry.space_group_name_H-M   'P 1'
#
loop_
_entity.id
_entity.type
_entity.pdbx_description
1 polymer ?
#
loop_
_entity_poly.entity_id
_entity_poly.type
_entity_poly.pdbx_seq_one_letter_code
_entity_poly.pdbx_strand_id
1 'polypeptide(L)'
;MANTKSAKKAVRSSARKRSHNLMWKTKYKQQLKAVYKAVAGKETEEVILEKFKALQKSLDKAAKEKAIHKNKADRVKSNYAKRIAAHLKGEDKTKSEKIAKTRPSKPRSKRSL
;
A
#
# COMPACT_ATOMS: atom_id res chain seq x y z
N MET A 1 5.52 -38.58 -13.98
CA MET A 1 4.41 -39.19 -13.21
C MET A 1 4.84 -39.45 -11.79
N ALA A 2 3.92 -39.39 -10.82
CA ALA A 2 4.21 -39.74 -9.42
C ALA A 2 4.10 -41.27 -9.26
N ASN A 3 5.25 -41.95 -9.21
CA ASN A 3 5.30 -43.41 -9.27
C ASN A 3 5.04 -44.07 -7.91
N THR A 4 5.38 -43.40 -6.80
CA THR A 4 5.17 -43.90 -5.44
C THR A 4 3.85 -43.39 -4.82
N LYS A 5 3.29 -44.13 -3.85
CA LYS A 5 2.08 -43.72 -3.11
C LYS A 5 2.27 -42.38 -2.39
N SER A 6 3.47 -42.15 -1.82
CA SER A 6 3.84 -40.89 -1.17
C SER A 6 3.90 -39.72 -2.17
N ALA A 7 4.46 -39.92 -3.36
CA ALA A 7 4.48 -38.91 -4.41
C ALA A 7 3.07 -38.53 -4.88
N LYS A 8 2.17 -39.51 -5.08
CA LYS A 8 0.76 -39.24 -5.44
C LYS A 8 0.06 -38.40 -4.36
N LYS A 9 0.32 -38.66 -3.08
CA LYS A 9 -0.18 -37.84 -1.96
C LYS A 9 0.41 -36.43 -1.97
N ALA A 10 1.72 -36.30 -2.22
CA ALA A 10 2.40 -35.01 -2.31
C ALA A 10 1.77 -34.14 -3.41
N VAL A 11 1.55 -34.68 -4.61
CA VAL A 11 0.88 -33.98 -5.72
C VAL A 11 -0.48 -33.43 -5.28
N ARG A 12 -1.35 -34.27 -4.68
CA ARG A 12 -2.68 -33.83 -4.20
C ARG A 12 -2.59 -32.70 -3.17
N SER A 13 -1.69 -32.82 -2.20
CA SER A 13 -1.51 -31.79 -1.16
C SER A 13 -0.93 -30.49 -1.72
N SER A 14 0.00 -30.58 -2.68
CA SER A 14 0.60 -29.42 -3.34
C SER A 14 -0.44 -28.63 -4.15
N ALA A 15 -1.35 -29.32 -4.85
CA ALA A 15 -2.43 -28.70 -5.61
C ALA A 15 -3.37 -27.90 -4.69
N ARG A 16 -3.78 -28.49 -3.55
CA ARG A 16 -4.61 -27.81 -2.54
C ARG A 16 -3.92 -26.59 -1.94
N LYS A 17 -2.63 -26.71 -1.59
CA LYS A 17 -1.84 -25.58 -1.08
C LYS A 17 -1.67 -24.49 -2.15
N ARG A 18 -1.49 -24.88 -3.41
CA ARG A 18 -1.34 -23.95 -4.53
C ARG A 18 -2.59 -23.11 -4.74
N SER A 19 -3.79 -23.71 -4.75
CA SER A 19 -5.04 -22.96 -4.92
C SER A 19 -5.26 -21.94 -3.80
N HIS A 20 -5.07 -22.36 -2.53
CA HIS A 20 -5.15 -21.47 -1.37
C HIS A 20 -4.14 -20.32 -1.42
N ASN A 21 -2.87 -20.63 -1.72
CA ASN A 21 -1.82 -19.61 -1.82
C ASN A 21 -2.06 -18.65 -3.00
N LEU A 22 -2.61 -19.17 -4.11
CA LEU A 22 -2.94 -18.34 -5.27
C LEU A 22 -4.08 -17.37 -4.96
N MET A 23 -5.11 -17.83 -4.24
CA MET A 23 -6.21 -16.96 -3.77
C MET A 23 -5.69 -15.79 -2.93
N TRP A 24 -4.85 -16.05 -1.92
CA TRP A 24 -4.27 -14.97 -1.11
C TRP A 24 -3.36 -14.05 -1.92
N LYS A 25 -2.53 -14.63 -2.81
CA LYS A 25 -1.63 -13.85 -3.67
C LYS A 25 -2.36 -12.95 -4.64
N THR A 26 -3.46 -13.41 -5.22
CA THR A 26 -4.28 -12.60 -6.13
C THR A 26 -5.02 -11.51 -5.38
N LYS A 27 -5.59 -11.83 -4.21
CA LYS A 27 -6.32 -10.88 -3.35
C LYS A 27 -5.49 -9.67 -2.95
N TYR A 28 -4.31 -9.85 -2.33
CA TYR A 28 -3.50 -8.69 -1.93
C TYR A 28 -2.97 -7.93 -3.15
N LYS A 29 -2.68 -8.61 -4.28
CA LYS A 29 -2.23 -7.96 -5.52
C LYS A 29 -3.33 -7.07 -6.13
N GLN A 30 -4.59 -7.48 -6.06
CA GLN A 30 -5.72 -6.66 -6.51
C GLN A 30 -5.84 -5.39 -5.68
N GLN A 31 -5.76 -5.49 -4.35
CA GLN A 31 -5.78 -4.32 -3.47
C GLN A 31 -4.55 -3.44 -3.66
N LEU A 32 -3.38 -4.04 -3.92
CA LEU A 32 -2.16 -3.31 -4.24
C LEU A 32 -2.34 -2.44 -5.50
N LYS A 33 -2.98 -3.00 -6.53
CA LYS A 33 -3.36 -2.25 -7.74
C LYS A 33 -4.38 -1.17 -7.44
N ALA A 34 -5.36 -1.43 -6.57
CA ALA A 34 -6.37 -0.45 -6.17
C ALA A 34 -5.75 0.77 -5.48
N VAL A 35 -4.83 0.55 -4.53
CA VAL A 35 -4.06 1.63 -3.87
C VAL A 35 -3.23 2.39 -4.88
N TYR A 36 -2.52 1.69 -5.78
CA TYR A 36 -1.71 2.34 -6.81
C TYR A 36 -2.57 3.24 -7.72
N LYS A 37 -3.74 2.75 -8.15
CA LYS A 37 -4.69 3.54 -8.95
C LYS A 37 -5.23 4.76 -8.20
N ALA A 38 -5.57 4.61 -6.92
CA ALA A 38 -6.07 5.73 -6.11
C ALA A 38 -5.02 6.83 -5.95
N VAL A 39 -3.75 6.45 -5.73
CA VAL A 39 -2.64 7.40 -5.65
C VAL A 39 -2.38 8.05 -7.01
N ALA A 40 -2.41 7.29 -8.12
CA ALA A 40 -2.21 7.86 -9.45
C ALA A 40 -3.37 8.76 -9.91
N GLY A 41 -4.60 8.44 -9.52
CA GLY A 41 -5.80 9.20 -9.84
C GLY A 41 -6.00 10.45 -8.98
N LYS A 42 -5.10 10.73 -8.02
CA LYS A 42 -5.21 11.85 -7.06
C LYS A 42 -6.58 11.90 -6.38
N GLU A 43 -7.07 10.74 -5.95
CA GLU A 43 -8.29 10.68 -5.15
C GLU A 43 -8.06 11.32 -3.77
N THR A 44 -9.15 11.55 -3.04
CA THR A 44 -9.08 12.14 -1.71
C THR A 44 -8.23 11.29 -0.76
N GLU A 45 -7.57 11.96 0.18
CA GLU A 45 -6.71 11.32 1.18
C GLU A 45 -7.44 10.20 1.92
N GLU A 46 -8.71 10.43 2.28
CA GLU A 46 -9.57 9.47 2.96
C GLU A 46 -9.69 8.15 2.19
N VAL A 47 -9.97 8.22 0.89
CA VAL A 47 -10.14 7.02 0.04
C VAL A 47 -8.82 6.27 -0.13
N ILE A 48 -7.69 6.98 -0.23
CA ILE A 48 -6.36 6.35 -0.29
C ILE A 48 -6.08 5.60 1.02
N LEU A 49 -6.36 6.21 2.17
CA LEU A 49 -6.14 5.61 3.48
C LEU A 49 -7.05 4.40 3.72
N GLU A 50 -8.32 4.45 3.29
CA GLU A 50 -9.24 3.30 3.36
C GLU A 50 -8.76 2.12 2.52
N LYS A 51 -8.40 2.37 1.26
CA LYS A 51 -7.83 1.34 0.38
C LYS A 51 -6.53 0.76 0.95
N PHE A 52 -5.72 1.60 1.60
CA PHE A 52 -4.50 1.16 2.28
C PHE A 52 -4.78 0.29 3.51
N LYS A 53 -5.77 0.65 4.36
CA LYS A 53 -6.21 -0.20 5.48
C LYS A 53 -6.69 -1.58 4.99
N ALA A 54 -7.44 -1.62 3.89
CA ALA A 54 -7.88 -2.87 3.29
C ALA A 54 -6.72 -3.74 2.78
N LEU A 55 -5.68 -3.12 2.21
CA LEU A 55 -4.44 -3.79 1.80
C LEU A 55 -3.66 -4.33 3.01
N GLN A 56 -3.54 -3.56 4.09
CA GLN A 56 -2.87 -4.02 5.32
C GLN A 56 -3.55 -5.28 5.87
N LYS A 57 -4.89 -5.23 6.02
CA LYS A 57 -5.69 -6.36 6.50
C LYS A 57 -5.45 -7.64 5.68
N SER A 58 -5.36 -7.55 4.36
CA SER A 58 -5.13 -8.74 3.53
C SER A 58 -3.70 -9.25 3.58
N LEU A 59 -2.70 -8.37 3.68
CA LEU A 59 -1.30 -8.75 3.80
C LEU A 59 -1.05 -9.49 5.10
N ASP A 60 -1.57 -8.97 6.21
CA ASP A 60 -1.40 -9.59 7.52
C ASP A 60 -2.13 -10.93 7.60
N LYS A 61 -3.33 -11.03 6.99
CA LYS A 61 -4.03 -12.31 6.86
C LYS A 61 -3.26 -13.29 5.97
N ALA A 62 -2.72 -12.86 4.84
CA ALA A 62 -1.90 -13.70 3.97
C ALA A 62 -0.60 -14.19 4.65
N ALA A 63 -0.02 -13.38 5.55
CA ALA A 63 1.12 -13.76 6.36
C ALA A 63 0.73 -14.79 7.43
N LYS A 64 -0.40 -14.58 8.14
CA LYS A 64 -0.96 -15.53 9.11
C LYS A 64 -1.25 -16.89 8.47
N GLU A 65 -1.81 -16.88 7.27
CA GLU A 65 -2.10 -18.08 6.47
C GLU A 65 -0.86 -18.69 5.79
N LYS A 66 0.35 -18.16 6.06
CA LYS A 66 1.63 -18.62 5.51
C LYS A 66 1.71 -18.60 3.97
N ALA A 67 0.85 -17.83 3.30
CA ALA A 67 0.90 -17.63 1.85
C ALA A 67 2.05 -16.70 1.44
N ILE A 68 2.46 -15.80 2.35
CA ILE A 68 3.64 -14.94 2.24
C ILE A 68 4.39 -14.90 3.58
N HIS A 69 5.69 -14.61 3.54
CA HIS A 69 6.49 -14.42 4.77
C HIS A 69 6.17 -13.07 5.43
N LYS A 70 6.27 -12.99 6.77
CA LYS A 70 6.04 -11.75 7.56
C LYS A 70 6.84 -10.56 7.03
N ASN A 71 8.15 -10.73 6.83
CA ASN A 71 9.02 -9.68 6.27
C ASN A 71 8.57 -9.19 4.88
N LYS A 72 7.95 -10.06 4.06
CA LYS A 72 7.41 -9.64 2.77
C LYS A 72 6.16 -8.78 2.95
N ALA A 73 5.27 -9.14 3.88
CA ALA A 73 4.13 -8.30 4.24
C ALA A 73 4.60 -6.93 4.77
N ASP A 74 5.57 -6.92 5.69
CA ASP A 74 6.09 -5.69 6.30
C ASP A 74 6.81 -4.81 5.28
N ARG A 75 7.61 -5.38 4.38
CA ARG A 75 8.25 -4.64 3.30
C ARG A 75 7.23 -3.97 2.38
N VAL A 76 6.14 -4.68 2.04
CA VAL A 76 5.09 -4.11 1.20
C VAL A 76 4.35 -3.00 1.93
N LYS A 77 3.99 -3.19 3.22
CA LYS A 77 3.37 -2.15 4.06
C LYS A 77 4.24 -0.89 4.13
N SER A 78 5.53 -1.05 4.46
CA SER A 78 6.47 0.06 4.58
C SER A 78 6.65 0.82 3.26
N ASN A 79 6.82 0.11 2.14
CA ASN A 79 7.01 0.74 0.84
C ASN A 79 5.79 1.57 0.40
N TYR A 80 4.58 1.05 0.61
CA TYR A 80 3.36 1.77 0.24
C TYR A 80 3.06 2.93 1.18
N ALA A 81 3.30 2.77 2.49
CA ALA A 81 3.19 3.88 3.44
C ALA A 81 4.09 5.06 3.06
N LYS A 82 5.36 4.79 2.70
CA LYS A 82 6.31 5.82 2.24
C LYS A 82 5.82 6.53 0.98
N ARG A 83 5.28 5.80 0.02
CA ARG A 83 4.74 6.37 -1.24
C ARG A 83 3.53 7.25 -0.99
N ILE A 84 2.60 6.81 -0.15
CA ILE A 84 1.41 7.59 0.22
C ILE A 84 1.84 8.86 0.97
N ALA A 85 2.73 8.74 1.96
CA ALA A 85 3.23 9.90 2.69
C ALA A 85 3.97 10.91 1.80
N ALA A 86 4.75 10.44 0.82
CA ALA A 86 5.40 11.32 -0.16
C ALA A 86 4.38 12.05 -1.06
N HIS A 87 3.32 11.36 -1.47
CA HIS A 87 2.24 11.96 -2.26
C HIS A 87 1.49 13.03 -1.46
N LEU A 88 1.13 12.75 -0.21
CA LEU A 88 0.43 13.70 0.67
C LEU A 88 1.29 14.93 0.98
N LYS A 89 2.58 14.76 1.27
CA LYS A 89 3.51 15.89 1.47
C LYS A 89 3.70 16.75 0.23
N GLY A 90 3.53 16.18 -0.97
CA GLY A 90 3.53 16.93 -2.23
C GLY A 90 2.35 17.90 -2.33
N GLU A 91 1.17 17.47 -1.88
CA GLU A 91 -0.03 18.31 -1.78
C GLU A 91 0.17 19.48 -0.79
N ASP A 92 0.77 19.22 0.37
CA ASP A 92 1.00 20.25 1.41
C ASP A 92 1.92 21.38 0.96
N LYS A 93 2.95 21.08 0.15
CA LYS A 93 3.83 22.10 -0.45
C LYS A 93 3.09 22.98 -1.46
N THR A 94 2.22 22.39 -2.28
CA THR A 94 1.44 23.16 -3.26
C THR A 94 0.36 24.05 -2.63
N LYS A 95 -0.21 23.63 -1.48
CA LYS A 95 -1.14 24.45 -0.70
C LYS A 95 -0.42 25.59 0.02
N SER A 96 0.74 25.34 0.63
CA SER A 96 1.51 26.38 1.32
C SER A 96 2.07 27.45 0.38
N GLU A 97 2.51 27.09 -0.82
CA GLU A 97 2.93 28.03 -1.87
C GLU A 97 1.76 28.89 -2.41
N LYS A 98 0.56 28.33 -2.56
CA LYS A 98 -0.64 29.08 -2.95
C LYS A 98 -1.07 30.07 -1.86
N ILE A 99 -1.00 29.69 -0.58
CA ILE A 99 -1.31 30.56 0.56
C ILE A 99 -0.27 31.70 0.70
N ALA A 100 1.00 31.44 0.39
CA ALA A 100 2.04 32.46 0.41
C ALA A 100 1.89 33.52 -0.69
N LYS A 101 1.32 33.15 -1.85
CA LYS A 101 1.10 34.05 -3.00
C LYS A 101 -0.13 34.96 -2.87
N THR A 102 -1.10 34.62 -2.01
CA THR A 102 -2.35 35.38 -1.83
C THR A 102 -2.34 36.33 -0.62
N ARG A 103 -1.30 36.32 0.22
CA ARG A 103 -1.18 37.24 1.35
C ARG A 103 -0.53 38.55 0.87
N PRO A 104 -1.17 39.73 1.02
CA PRO A 104 -0.54 40.99 0.66
C PRO A 104 0.72 41.19 1.52
N SER A 105 1.83 41.57 0.89
CA SER A 105 3.10 41.82 1.58
C SER A 105 2.92 42.96 2.58
N LYS A 106 2.77 42.65 3.87
CA LYS A 106 2.71 43.67 4.91
C LYS A 106 4.07 44.40 4.93
N PRO A 107 4.12 45.73 4.76
CA PRO A 107 5.40 46.43 4.72
C PRO A 107 6.09 46.26 6.07
N ARG A 108 7.36 45.83 6.06
CA ARG A 108 8.21 45.80 7.26
C ARG A 108 8.31 47.24 7.77
N SER A 109 7.63 47.55 8.86
CA SER A 109 7.83 48.82 9.55
C SER A 109 9.28 48.88 10.02
N LYS A 110 10.03 49.81 9.45
CA LYS A 110 11.37 50.14 9.93
C LYS A 110 11.21 50.64 11.36
N ARG A 111 11.65 49.87 12.34
CA ARG A 111 11.87 50.37 13.70
C ARG A 111 13.04 51.35 13.61
N SER A 112 12.74 52.64 13.69
CA SER A 112 13.70 53.73 13.77
C SER A 112 14.28 53.82 15.19
N LEU A 113 15.62 53.91 15.23
CA LEU A 113 16.54 54.40 16.28
C LEU A 113 16.20 54.11 17.74
#